data_AF-A0A1M7BZ77-F1
#
_entry.id   AF-A0A1M7BZ77-F1
#
_cell.length_a   1.000
_cell.length_b   1.000
_cell.length_c   1.000
_cell.angle_alpha   90.00
_cell.angle_beta   90.00
_cell.angle_gamma   90.00
#
_symmetry.space_group_name_H-M   'P 1'
#
loop_
_entity.id
_entity.type
_entity.pdbx_description
1 polymer ?
#
loop_
_entity_poly.entity_id
_entity_poly.type
_entity_poly.pdbx_seq_one_letter_code
_entity_poly.pdbx_strand_id
1 'polypeptide(L)'
;MVGDVLQIYKKEQPAGVIVQFGGQTPLNIARALSDEGVKILGTSIDSIDIAEDRDLFRKMMDQLEIPMPESGMATNIDEALACVKQIGGYPVMIRLSFVLGGRGMEVIYDENMLREYVAKAVGVTPDRPLLIGLWRDLIRG
;
A
#
# COMPACT_ATOMS: atom_id res chain seq x y z
N MET A 1 13.44 -4.75 19.22
CA MET A 1 13.86 -4.84 17.81
C MET A 1 14.82 -3.71 17.42
N VAL A 2 14.40 -2.43 17.38
CA VAL A 2 15.32 -1.31 17.06
C VAL A 2 16.51 -1.27 18.02
N GLY A 3 16.25 -1.32 19.34
CA GLY A 3 17.29 -1.30 20.36
C GLY A 3 18.31 -2.44 20.25
N ASP A 4 17.84 -3.64 19.91
CA ASP A 4 18.71 -4.82 19.73
C ASP A 4 19.67 -4.62 18.54
N VAL A 5 19.16 -4.09 17.42
CA VAL A 5 19.97 -3.77 16.24
C VAL A 5 20.96 -2.65 16.55
N LEU A 6 20.55 -1.61 17.29
CA LEU A 6 21.46 -0.52 17.70
C LEU A 6 22.59 -1.03 18.60
N GLN A 7 22.30 -1.95 19.52
CA GLN A 7 23.31 -2.54 20.38
C GLN A 7 24.36 -3.32 19.56
N ILE A 8 23.90 -4.10 18.57
CA ILE A 8 24.77 -4.84 17.65
C ILE A 8 25.58 -3.85 16.79
N TYR A 9 24.94 -2.83 16.21
CA TYR A 9 25.61 -1.84 15.37
C TYR A 9 26.73 -1.10 16.13
N LYS A 10 26.46 -0.68 17.38
CA LYS A 10 27.45 -0.02 18.24
C LYS A 10 28.60 -0.95 18.61
N LYS A 11 28.33 -2.24 18.81
CA LYS A 11 29.36 -3.23 19.16
C LYS A 11 30.22 -3.64 17.96
N GLU A 12 29.59 -3.96 16.85
CA GLU A 12 30.24 -4.56 15.68
C GLU A 12 30.81 -3.51 14.70
N GLN A 13 30.39 -2.24 14.81
CA GLN A 13 30.85 -1.12 13.98
C GLN A 13 30.89 -1.43 12.47
N PRO A 14 29.79 -1.97 11.89
CA PRO A 14 29.79 -2.31 10.47
C PRO A 14 29.83 -1.04 9.61
N ALA A 15 30.28 -1.20 8.36
CA ALA A 15 30.28 -0.10 7.38
C ALA A 15 28.88 0.45 7.07
N GLY A 16 27.83 -0.31 7.39
CA GLY A 16 26.43 0.07 7.28
C GLY A 16 25.50 -1.15 7.37
N VAL A 17 24.21 -0.92 7.25
CA VAL A 17 23.16 -1.93 7.39
C VAL A 17 22.33 -2.01 6.09
N ILE A 18 22.00 -3.22 5.67
CA ILE A 18 21.13 -3.51 4.52
C ILE A 18 19.79 -3.98 5.08
N VAL A 19 18.71 -3.28 4.73
CA VAL A 19 17.34 -3.52 5.27
C VAL A 19 16.39 -4.14 4.23
N GLN A 20 16.79 -4.22 2.97
CA GLN A 20 15.91 -4.52 1.83
C GLN A 20 15.63 -6.01 1.64
N PHE A 21 16.43 -6.91 2.23
CA PHE A 21 16.35 -8.36 1.99
C PHE A 21 15.51 -9.14 3.02
N GLY A 22 14.95 -8.50 4.03
CA GLY A 22 14.17 -9.18 5.08
C GLY A 22 12.65 -8.93 5.03
N GLY A 23 12.14 -8.39 3.92
CA GLY A 23 10.72 -8.03 3.77
C GLY A 23 10.33 -6.83 4.64
N GLN A 24 9.08 -6.80 5.10
CA GLN A 24 8.52 -5.61 5.78
C GLN A 24 9.14 -5.33 7.15
N THR A 25 9.52 -6.38 7.89
CA THR A 25 10.04 -6.27 9.26
C THR A 25 11.24 -5.33 9.38
N PRO A 26 12.33 -5.48 8.58
CA PRO A 26 13.44 -4.53 8.59
C PRO A 26 13.10 -3.17 7.95
N LEU A 27 12.23 -3.11 6.94
CA LEU A 27 11.81 -1.85 6.32
C LEU A 27 11.12 -0.94 7.35
N ASN A 28 10.24 -1.51 8.18
CA ASN A 28 9.49 -0.79 9.20
C ASN A 28 10.35 -0.12 10.29
N ILE A 29 11.61 -0.55 10.47
CA ILE A 29 12.54 0.04 11.45
C ILE A 29 13.65 0.86 10.80
N ALA A 30 13.72 0.91 9.48
CA ALA A 30 14.84 1.48 8.75
C ALA A 30 15.01 2.99 9.05
N ARG A 31 13.91 3.76 9.08
CA ARG A 31 13.95 5.18 9.46
C ARG A 31 14.41 5.39 10.90
N ALA A 32 13.83 4.65 11.85
CA ALA A 32 14.22 4.76 13.27
C ALA A 32 15.71 4.43 13.49
N LEU A 33 16.28 3.48 12.74
CA LEU A 33 17.71 3.20 12.77
C LEU A 33 18.52 4.35 12.18
N SER A 34 18.09 4.90 11.05
CA SER A 34 18.75 6.03 10.39
C SER A 34 18.76 7.28 11.27
N ASP A 35 17.65 7.58 11.95
CA ASP A 35 17.52 8.71 12.87
C ASP A 35 18.47 8.60 14.07
N GLU A 36 18.84 7.38 14.45
CA GLU A 36 19.84 7.05 15.48
C GLU A 36 21.28 7.01 14.93
N GLY A 37 21.49 7.40 13.67
CA GLY A 37 22.81 7.50 13.02
C GLY A 37 23.31 6.20 12.41
N VAL A 38 22.47 5.18 12.27
CA VAL A 38 22.85 3.95 11.54
C VAL A 38 22.91 4.26 10.05
N LYS A 39 24.06 3.95 9.42
CA LYS A 39 24.22 4.13 7.98
C LYS A 39 23.50 3.02 7.22
N ILE A 40 22.39 3.34 6.57
CA ILE A 40 21.67 2.41 5.69
C ILE A 40 22.31 2.40 4.30
N LEU A 41 22.57 1.20 3.77
CA LEU A 41 23.19 0.99 2.46
C LEU A 41 22.13 0.58 1.43
N GLY A 42 22.39 0.88 0.16
CA GLY A 42 21.50 0.56 -0.96
C GLY A 42 20.46 1.65 -1.18
N THR A 43 19.19 1.26 -1.34
CA THR A 43 18.07 2.18 -1.51
C THR A 43 17.99 3.15 -0.32
N SER A 44 17.89 4.45 -0.61
CA SER A 44 17.81 5.47 0.43
C SER A 44 16.54 5.32 1.27
N ILE A 45 16.60 5.76 2.53
CA ILE A 45 15.44 5.74 3.43
C ILE A 45 14.28 6.55 2.87
N ASP A 46 14.56 7.72 2.30
CA ASP A 46 13.51 8.55 1.69
C ASP A 46 12.87 7.86 0.47
N SER A 47 13.66 7.13 -0.32
CA SER A 47 13.11 6.33 -1.43
C SER A 47 12.27 5.15 -0.95
N ILE A 48 12.65 4.50 0.16
CA ILE A 48 11.86 3.44 0.79
C ILE A 48 10.52 4.03 1.26
N ASP A 49 10.55 5.15 1.96
CA ASP A 49 9.33 5.80 2.44
C ASP A 49 8.40 6.25 1.32
N ILE A 50 8.94 6.81 0.24
CA ILE A 50 8.12 7.19 -0.92
C ILE A 50 7.46 5.96 -1.56
N ALA A 51 8.15 4.82 -1.60
CA ALA A 51 7.60 3.59 -2.16
C ALA A 51 6.53 2.94 -1.26
N GLU A 52 6.72 3.00 0.05
CA GLU A 52 5.83 2.39 1.05
C GLU A 52 4.61 3.26 1.37
N ASP A 53 4.76 4.59 1.35
CA ASP A 53 3.66 5.54 1.52
C ASP A 53 2.95 5.78 0.19
N ARG A 54 1.68 5.38 0.13
CA ARG A 54 0.89 5.45 -1.09
C ARG A 54 0.63 6.87 -1.59
N ASP A 55 0.52 7.84 -0.71
CA ASP A 55 0.26 9.23 -1.10
C ASP A 55 1.55 9.86 -1.64
N LEU A 56 2.70 9.56 -1.04
CA LEU A 56 4.00 9.93 -1.59
C LEU A 56 4.27 9.26 -2.93
N PHE A 57 3.96 7.96 -3.05
CA PHE A 57 4.08 7.22 -4.30
C PHE A 57 3.22 7.84 -5.41
N ARG A 58 1.94 8.13 -5.11
CA ARG A 58 1.03 8.80 -6.06
C ARG A 58 1.58 10.15 -6.51
N LYS A 59 2.00 11.00 -5.57
CA LYS A 59 2.62 12.30 -5.90
C LYS A 59 3.85 12.13 -6.80
N MET A 60 4.68 11.12 -6.55
CA MET A 60 5.85 10.83 -7.39
C MET A 60 5.43 10.39 -8.80
N MET A 61 4.41 9.53 -8.93
CA MET A 61 3.90 9.12 -10.24
C MET A 61 3.31 10.31 -11.02
N ASP A 62 2.54 11.17 -10.33
CA ASP A 62 1.98 12.39 -10.92
C ASP A 62 3.08 13.34 -11.41
N GLN A 63 4.14 13.53 -10.61
CA GLN A 63 5.30 14.34 -10.99
C GLN A 63 6.06 13.78 -12.20
N LEU A 64 6.08 12.45 -12.35
CA LEU A 64 6.75 11.76 -13.46
C LEU A 64 5.85 11.57 -14.67
N GLU A 65 4.60 12.05 -14.62
CA GLU A 65 3.58 11.87 -15.65
C GLU A 65 3.34 10.38 -15.99
N ILE A 66 3.56 9.49 -15.00
CA ILE A 66 3.33 8.06 -15.16
C ILE A 66 1.86 7.78 -14.83
N PRO A 67 1.06 7.30 -15.80
CA PRO A 67 -0.34 7.03 -15.56
C PRO A 67 -0.52 5.92 -14.53
N MET A 68 -1.34 6.20 -13.52
CA MET A 68 -1.74 5.25 -12.49
C MET A 68 -3.20 4.87 -12.68
N PRO A 69 -3.58 3.61 -12.44
CA PRO A 69 -4.99 3.21 -12.49
C PRO A 69 -5.82 4.05 -11.53
N GLU A 70 -6.92 4.61 -12.03
CA GLU A 70 -7.85 5.34 -11.17
C GLU A 70 -8.35 4.42 -10.05
N SER A 71 -8.18 4.87 -8.81
CA SER A 71 -8.51 4.08 -7.63
C SER A 71 -8.95 4.92 -6.43
N GLY A 72 -10.00 4.44 -5.76
CA GLY A 72 -10.56 5.00 -4.54
C GLY A 72 -10.41 4.05 -3.35
N MET A 73 -10.66 4.58 -2.16
CA MET A 73 -10.73 3.82 -0.91
C MET A 73 -12.12 3.98 -0.31
N ALA A 74 -12.67 2.89 0.21
CA ALA A 74 -13.98 2.90 0.85
C ALA A 74 -13.99 2.01 2.09
N THR A 75 -14.65 2.48 3.13
CA THR A 75 -14.87 1.75 4.39
C THR A 75 -16.32 1.32 4.57
N ASN A 76 -17.23 1.85 3.76
CA ASN A 76 -18.65 1.55 3.79
C ASN A 76 -19.25 1.61 2.38
N ILE A 77 -20.51 1.22 2.24
CA ILE A 77 -21.18 1.14 0.95
C ILE A 77 -21.34 2.52 0.28
N ASP A 78 -21.60 3.58 1.05
CA ASP A 78 -21.82 4.91 0.48
C ASP A 78 -20.52 5.48 -0.12
N GLU A 79 -19.40 5.30 0.59
CA GLU A 79 -18.06 5.62 0.08
C GLU A 79 -17.72 4.77 -1.16
N ALA A 80 -18.09 3.48 -1.15
CA ALA A 80 -17.82 2.60 -2.28
C ALA A 80 -18.59 3.04 -3.54
N LEU A 81 -19.86 3.41 -3.40
CA LEU A 81 -20.69 3.94 -4.48
C LEU A 81 -20.12 5.27 -5.02
N ALA A 82 -19.70 6.15 -4.12
CA ALA A 82 -19.05 7.41 -4.50
C ALA A 82 -17.76 7.16 -5.28
N CYS A 83 -16.93 6.21 -4.83
CA CYS A 83 -15.70 5.81 -5.53
C CYS A 83 -15.99 5.29 -6.94
N VAL A 84 -16.95 4.37 -7.09
CA VAL A 84 -17.30 3.83 -8.42
C VAL A 84 -17.76 4.95 -9.36
N LYS A 85 -18.58 5.88 -8.87
CA LYS A 85 -19.02 7.04 -9.67
C LYS A 85 -17.85 7.93 -10.08
N GLN A 86 -16.90 8.17 -9.18
CA GLN A 86 -15.72 8.99 -9.45
C GLN A 86 -14.79 8.35 -10.49
N ILE A 87 -14.63 7.02 -10.43
CA ILE A 87 -13.77 6.22 -11.32
C ILE A 87 -14.41 6.00 -12.72
N GLY A 88 -15.66 6.45 -12.92
CA GLY A 88 -16.33 6.37 -14.22
C GLY A 88 -17.23 5.14 -14.41
N GLY A 89 -17.54 4.40 -13.35
CA GLY A 89 -18.54 3.33 -13.33
C GLY A 89 -17.98 1.90 -13.35
N TYR A 90 -18.84 0.94 -13.65
CA TYR A 90 -18.54 -0.49 -13.66
C TYR A 90 -17.98 -0.96 -15.03
N PRO A 91 -17.20 -2.07 -15.09
CA PRO A 91 -16.78 -2.89 -13.97
C PRO A 91 -15.60 -2.32 -13.20
N VAL A 92 -15.58 -2.57 -11.88
CA VAL A 92 -14.48 -2.20 -10.99
C VAL A 92 -13.87 -3.44 -10.35
N MET A 93 -12.59 -3.38 -10.01
CA MET A 93 -11.90 -4.38 -9.19
C MET A 93 -11.90 -3.91 -7.74
N ILE A 94 -12.38 -4.76 -6.83
CA ILE A 94 -12.19 -4.56 -5.40
C ILE A 94 -11.01 -5.39 -4.90
N ARG A 95 -10.19 -4.79 -4.03
CA ARG A 95 -9.09 -5.44 -3.31
C ARG A 95 -9.12 -5.05 -1.84
N LEU A 96 -8.96 -6.00 -0.94
CA LEU A 96 -8.78 -5.71 0.49
C LEU A 96 -7.33 -5.25 0.73
N SER A 97 -7.13 -4.15 1.45
CA SER A 97 -5.81 -3.58 1.70
C SER A 97 -4.88 -4.44 2.57
N PHE A 98 -5.41 -5.42 3.30
CA PHE A 98 -4.69 -6.21 4.31
C PHE A 98 -4.49 -7.69 3.96
N VAL A 99 -4.83 -8.11 2.74
CA VAL A 99 -4.82 -9.53 2.34
C VAL A 99 -3.74 -9.80 1.29
N LEU A 100 -2.85 -10.76 1.57
CA LEU A 100 -1.84 -11.23 0.64
C LEU A 100 -2.39 -12.36 -0.26
N GLY A 101 -2.00 -12.39 -1.53
CA GLY A 101 -2.31 -13.47 -2.47
C GLY A 101 -3.69 -13.39 -3.14
N GLY A 102 -4.28 -12.20 -3.23
CA GLY A 102 -5.50 -11.95 -4.01
C GLY A 102 -6.80 -12.51 -3.43
N ARG A 103 -6.78 -13.03 -2.19
CA ARG A 103 -8.01 -13.47 -1.51
C ARG A 103 -8.93 -12.28 -1.24
N GLY A 104 -10.21 -12.47 -1.55
CA GLY A 104 -11.21 -11.41 -1.44
C GLY A 104 -11.13 -10.37 -2.56
N MET A 105 -10.31 -10.55 -3.60
CA MET A 105 -10.40 -9.72 -4.80
C MET A 105 -11.60 -10.16 -5.65
N GLU A 106 -12.40 -9.20 -6.11
CA GLU A 106 -13.57 -9.49 -6.93
C GLU A 106 -13.78 -8.42 -8.00
N VAL A 107 -14.19 -8.84 -9.20
CA VAL A 107 -14.64 -7.92 -10.26
C VAL A 107 -16.13 -7.69 -10.07
N ILE A 108 -16.49 -6.44 -9.82
CA ILE A 108 -17.87 -6.01 -9.58
C ILE A 108 -18.41 -5.39 -10.86
N TYR A 109 -19.51 -5.94 -11.36
CA TYR A 109 -20.11 -5.54 -12.64
C TYR A 109 -21.30 -4.58 -12.49
N ASP A 110 -21.89 -4.50 -11.30
CA ASP A 110 -23.03 -3.63 -11.02
C ASP A 110 -23.15 -3.26 -9.52
N GLU A 111 -24.10 -2.39 -9.21
CA GLU A 111 -24.36 -1.90 -7.86
C GLU A 111 -24.85 -3.00 -6.90
N ASN A 112 -25.62 -3.97 -7.38
CA ASN A 112 -26.13 -5.05 -6.52
C ASN A 112 -24.97 -5.94 -6.05
N MET A 113 -24.08 -6.31 -6.97
CA MET A 113 -22.84 -7.02 -6.63
C MET A 113 -21.99 -6.23 -5.64
N LEU A 114 -21.88 -4.90 -5.82
CA LEU A 114 -21.13 -4.05 -4.89
C LEU A 114 -21.72 -4.13 -3.47
N ARG A 115 -23.04 -3.96 -3.35
CA ARG A 115 -23.75 -4.02 -2.07
C ARG A 115 -23.59 -5.38 -1.40
N GLU A 116 -23.73 -6.46 -2.16
CA GLU A 116 -23.53 -7.82 -1.66
C GLU A 116 -22.10 -8.07 -1.18
N TYR A 117 -21.11 -7.61 -1.95
CA TYR A 117 -19.71 -7.75 -1.60
C TYR A 117 -19.39 -7.01 -0.31
N VAL A 118 -19.76 -5.73 -0.22
CA VAL A 118 -19.50 -4.88 0.96
C VAL A 118 -20.18 -5.45 2.21
N ALA A 119 -21.40 -5.99 2.07
CA ALA A 119 -22.11 -6.63 3.18
C ALA A 119 -21.41 -7.92 3.68
N LYS A 120 -20.73 -8.65 2.80
CA LYS A 120 -19.96 -9.87 3.13
C LYS A 120 -18.53 -9.57 3.57
N ALA A 121 -18.01 -8.37 3.27
CA ALA A 121 -16.64 -7.98 3.55
C ALA A 121 -16.43 -7.74 5.06
N VAL A 122 -15.92 -8.76 5.75
CA VAL A 122 -15.61 -8.68 7.19
C VAL A 122 -14.29 -7.95 7.42
N GLY A 123 -14.26 -7.09 8.44
CA GLY A 123 -13.02 -6.46 8.90
C GLY A 123 -12.62 -5.20 8.12
N VAL A 124 -13.55 -4.60 7.37
CA VAL A 124 -13.36 -3.30 6.75
C VAL A 124 -13.43 -2.21 7.82
N THR A 125 -12.36 -1.43 7.93
CA THR A 125 -12.21 -0.33 8.89
C THR A 125 -11.39 0.79 8.26
N PRO A 126 -11.29 2.00 8.86
CA PRO A 126 -10.43 3.06 8.36
C PRO A 126 -8.96 2.66 8.16
N ASP A 127 -8.43 1.77 9.01
CA ASP A 127 -7.08 1.19 8.87
C ASP A 127 -7.01 0.03 7.85
N ARG A 128 -8.17 -0.49 7.40
CA ARG A 128 -8.30 -1.64 6.50
C ARG A 128 -9.38 -1.40 5.43
N PRO A 129 -9.24 -0.37 4.57
CA PRO A 129 -10.27 -0.03 3.59
C PRO A 129 -10.31 -1.02 2.41
N LEU A 130 -11.44 -1.01 1.71
CA LEU A 130 -11.57 -1.55 0.36
C LEU A 130 -10.83 -0.63 -0.62
N LEU A 131 -10.04 -1.22 -1.51
CA LEU A 131 -9.46 -0.53 -2.66
C LEU A 131 -10.32 -0.83 -3.88
N ILE A 132 -10.84 0.21 -4.52
CA ILE A 132 -11.71 0.10 -5.69
C ILE A 132 -10.98 0.75 -6.86
N GLY A 133 -10.81 0.05 -7.97
CA GLY A 133 -10.15 0.61 -9.16
C GLY A 133 -10.80 0.17 -10.47
N LEU A 134 -10.57 0.92 -11.55
CA LEU A 134 -11.16 0.60 -12.85
C LEU A 134 -10.61 -0.74 -13.36
N TRP A 135 -11.49 -1.68 -13.70
CA TRP A 135 -11.05 -3.02 -14.14
C TRP A 135 -10.22 -2.98 -15.44
N ARG A 136 -10.58 -2.08 -16.38
CA ARG A 136 -9.93 -2.01 -17.70
C ARG A 136 -8.46 -1.59 -17.64
N ASP A 137 -8.08 -0.80 -16.65
CA ASP A 137 -6.70 -0.36 -16.47
C ASP A 137 -5.84 -1.44 -15.82
N LEU A 138 -6.46 -2.39 -15.12
CA LEU A 138 -5.77 -3.48 -14.43
C LEU A 138 -5.46 -4.69 -15.32
N ILE A 139 -6.05 -4.75 -16.53
CA ILE A 139 -5.84 -5.83 -17.50
C ILE A 139 -5.03 -5.39 -18.74
N ARG A 140 -4.65 -4.11 -18.82
CA ARG A 140 -3.84 -3.54 -19.91
C ARG A 140 -2.35 -3.42 -19.54
N GLY A 141 -1.86 -4.38 -18.76
CA GLY A 141 -0.43 -4.55 -18.48
C GLY A 141 0.31 -5.22 -19.63
#